data_AF-A0A0L6VBU4-F1
#
_entry.id   AF-A0A0L6VBU4-F1
#
_cell.length_a   1.000
_cell.length_b   1.000
_cell.length_c   1.000
_cell.angle_alpha   90.00
_cell.angle_beta   90.00
_cell.angle_gamma   90.00
#
_symmetry.space_group_name_H-M   'P 1'
#
loop_
_entity.id
_entity.type
_entity.pdbx_description
1 polymer ?
#
loop_
_entity_poly.entity_id
_entity_poly.type
_entity_poly.pdbx_seq_one_letter_code
_entity_poly.pdbx_strand_id
1 'polypeptide(L)'
;MKSEGLIFQEQNNLMNWLKVQLHNPPTREDSDYLSLKSTIIDYLKIDPHSEYSQQIKWETVNCLPKRPNRCVSLHQAITTQAAIKILEAYLKSTNPLKWHDLFGKKRPFLNLFKYLRSVDQHATFSKFENKISYWALSGFFPWKGPLDTDYQRKLNFLFQSMAKDNGYVKHKYFGDYNKAEKEIN
;
A
#
# COMPACT_ATOMS: atom_id res chain seq x y z
N MET A 1 24.82 4.97 -1.83
CA MET A 1 24.91 6.22 -2.62
C MET A 1 23.96 6.29 -3.82
N LYS A 2 24.11 5.53 -4.94
CA LYS A 2 23.19 5.69 -6.10
C LYS A 2 21.72 5.30 -5.80
N SER A 3 21.49 4.27 -5.00
CA SER A 3 20.14 3.79 -4.64
C SER A 3 19.41 4.71 -3.67
N GLU A 4 20.10 5.28 -2.68
CA GLU A 4 19.52 6.23 -1.73
C GLU A 4 19.00 7.48 -2.44
N GLY A 5 19.77 8.00 -3.39
CA GLY A 5 19.34 9.14 -4.22
C GLY A 5 18.02 8.88 -4.97
N LEU A 6 17.82 7.66 -5.47
CA LEU A 6 16.57 7.27 -6.15
C LEU A 6 15.38 7.18 -5.19
N ILE A 7 15.59 6.68 -3.96
CA ILE A 7 14.54 6.61 -2.93
C ILE A 7 14.09 8.02 -2.54
N PHE A 8 15.04 8.91 -2.22
CA PHE A 8 14.74 10.29 -1.87
C PHE A 8 14.05 11.03 -3.02
N GLN A 9 14.48 10.81 -4.25
CA GLN A 9 13.85 11.38 -5.43
C GLN A 9 12.38 10.94 -5.54
N GLU A 10 12.09 9.66 -5.34
CA GLU A 10 10.74 9.15 -5.45
C GLU A 10 9.83 9.65 -4.32
N GLN A 11 10.35 9.72 -3.09
CA GLN A 11 9.63 10.33 -1.96
C GLN A 11 9.27 11.79 -2.24
N ASN A 12 10.21 12.56 -2.80
CA ASN A 12 9.97 13.93 -3.21
C ASN A 12 8.95 14.02 -4.36
N ASN A 13 9.00 13.12 -5.32
CA ASN A 13 8.02 13.06 -6.42
C ASN A 13 6.61 12.80 -5.88
N LEU A 14 6.44 11.84 -4.97
CA LEU A 14 5.18 11.52 -4.33
C LEU A 14 4.64 12.71 -3.53
N MET A 15 5.49 13.33 -2.71
CA MET A 15 5.12 14.50 -1.90
C MET A 15 4.67 15.67 -2.77
N ASN A 16 5.42 15.98 -3.84
CA ASN A 16 5.08 17.06 -4.76
C ASN A 16 3.78 16.77 -5.51
N TRP A 17 3.58 15.52 -5.95
CA TRP A 17 2.33 15.11 -6.56
C TRP A 17 1.14 15.30 -5.61
N LEU A 18 1.28 14.88 -4.34
CA LEU A 18 0.22 15.00 -3.36
C LEU A 18 -0.15 16.47 -3.11
N LYS A 19 0.85 17.37 -3.00
CA LYS A 19 0.61 18.82 -2.90
C LYS A 19 -0.19 19.35 -4.09
N VAL A 20 0.15 18.94 -5.32
CA VAL A 20 -0.59 19.33 -6.52
C VAL A 20 -2.04 18.86 -6.47
N GLN A 21 -2.29 17.61 -6.04
CA GLN A 21 -3.66 17.09 -5.92
C GLN A 21 -4.50 17.84 -4.88
N LEU A 22 -3.87 18.32 -3.79
CA LEU A 22 -4.55 19.10 -2.77
C LEU A 22 -4.86 20.53 -3.21
N HIS A 23 -3.98 21.17 -3.99
CA HIS A 23 -4.16 22.54 -4.47
C HIS A 23 -5.04 22.63 -5.71
N ASN A 24 -4.98 21.63 -6.59
CA ASN A 24 -5.68 21.60 -7.87
C ASN A 24 -6.57 20.36 -7.93
N PRO A 25 -7.72 20.34 -7.23
CA PRO A 25 -8.63 19.23 -7.30
C PRO A 25 -9.12 19.06 -8.76
N PRO A 26 -9.21 17.82 -9.28
CA PRO A 26 -9.70 17.57 -10.62
C PRO A 26 -11.12 18.12 -10.79
N THR A 27 -11.35 18.78 -11.93
CA THR A 27 -12.63 19.45 -12.25
C THR A 27 -13.78 18.46 -12.46
N ARG A 28 -13.45 17.21 -12.80
CA ARG A 28 -14.38 16.07 -12.77
C ARG A 28 -14.07 15.22 -11.55
N GLU A 29 -15.05 15.08 -10.67
CA GLU A 29 -14.99 14.15 -9.56
C GLU A 29 -15.09 12.72 -10.08
N ASP A 30 -13.94 12.14 -10.43
CA ASP A 30 -13.85 10.71 -10.68
C ASP A 30 -13.99 9.95 -9.35
N SER A 31 -14.61 8.77 -9.39
CA SER A 31 -14.85 7.89 -8.24
C SER A 31 -13.55 7.58 -7.48
N ASP A 32 -12.45 7.40 -8.21
CA ASP A 32 -11.13 7.13 -7.63
C ASP A 32 -10.60 8.33 -6.81
N TYR A 33 -10.82 9.56 -7.29
CA TYR A 33 -10.40 10.78 -6.58
C TYR A 33 -11.25 11.00 -5.32
N LEU A 34 -12.56 10.79 -5.40
CA LEU A 34 -13.44 10.87 -4.23
C LEU A 34 -13.05 9.85 -3.15
N SER A 35 -12.72 8.62 -3.57
CA SER A 35 -12.23 7.58 -2.66
C SER A 35 -10.90 7.98 -1.97
N LEU A 36 -9.95 8.53 -2.73
CA LEU A 36 -8.69 9.05 -2.17
C LEU A 36 -8.94 10.19 -1.19
N LYS A 37 -9.76 11.18 -1.58
CA LYS A 37 -10.08 12.35 -0.76
C LYS A 37 -10.75 11.96 0.55
N SER A 38 -11.74 11.06 0.51
CA SER A 38 -12.38 10.52 1.72
C SER A 38 -11.35 9.88 2.63
N THR A 39 -10.48 9.02 2.09
CA THR A 39 -9.46 8.32 2.88
C THR A 39 -8.49 9.29 3.57
N ILE A 40 -8.09 10.37 2.88
CA ILE A 40 -7.22 11.40 3.46
C ILE A 40 -7.95 12.16 4.58
N ILE A 41 -9.22 12.51 4.38
CA ILE A 41 -10.04 13.18 5.40
C ILE A 41 -10.18 12.28 6.64
N ASP A 42 -10.46 10.99 6.43
CA ASP A 42 -10.61 10.03 7.53
C ASP A 42 -9.32 9.90 8.33
N TYR A 43 -8.16 9.85 7.66
CA TYR A 43 -6.85 9.87 8.31
C TYR A 43 -6.63 11.15 9.13
N LEU A 44 -6.96 12.32 8.59
CA LEU A 44 -6.77 13.61 9.26
C LEU A 44 -7.71 13.84 10.45
N LYS A 45 -8.86 13.17 10.47
CA LYS A 45 -9.84 13.26 11.57
C LYS A 45 -9.45 12.45 12.80
N ILE A 46 -8.52 11.50 12.67
CA ILE A 46 -8.16 10.62 13.76
C ILE A 46 -7.15 11.32 14.66
N ASP A 47 -7.50 11.44 15.93
CA ASP A 47 -6.53 11.75 16.97
C ASP A 47 -5.77 10.47 17.36
N PRO A 48 -4.44 10.39 17.11
CA PRO A 48 -3.61 9.23 17.48
C PRO A 48 -3.58 8.96 18.99
N HIS A 49 -3.83 9.99 19.81
CA HIS A 49 -3.76 9.93 21.26
C HIS A 49 -5.12 9.70 21.93
N SER A 50 -6.21 9.72 21.16
CA SER A 50 -7.54 9.46 21.71
C SER A 50 -7.67 8.02 22.24
N GLU A 51 -8.47 7.88 23.29
CA GLU A 51 -8.77 6.59 23.91
C GLU A 51 -9.41 5.61 22.90
N TYR A 52 -10.27 6.13 22.01
CA TYR A 52 -10.87 5.38 20.91
C TYR A 52 -9.82 4.79 19.94
N SER A 53 -8.79 5.57 19.59
CA SER A 53 -7.69 5.11 18.72
C SER A 53 -6.84 4.01 19.35
N GLN A 54 -6.78 3.95 20.69
CA GLN A 54 -5.96 2.99 21.44
C GLN A 54 -6.74 1.72 21.86
N GLN A 55 -8.07 1.84 22.03
CA GLN A 55 -8.93 0.73 22.46
C GLN A 55 -9.22 -0.28 21.34
N ILE A 56 -9.41 0.17 20.09
CA ILE A 56 -9.64 -0.75 18.97
C ILE A 56 -8.33 -1.45 18.62
N LYS A 57 -8.26 -2.75 18.97
CA LYS A 57 -7.13 -3.62 18.68
C LYS A 57 -7.59 -4.75 17.78
N TRP A 58 -7.20 -4.72 16.51
CA TRP A 58 -7.33 -5.90 15.66
C TRP A 58 -6.17 -6.83 15.91
N GLU A 59 -6.46 -8.08 16.22
CA GLU A 59 -5.45 -9.12 16.31
C GLU A 59 -5.10 -9.61 14.92
N THR A 60 -3.80 -9.65 14.62
CA THR A 60 -3.34 -10.32 13.43
C THR A 60 -3.54 -11.83 13.59
N VAL A 61 -4.29 -12.44 12.67
CA VAL A 61 -4.37 -13.90 12.59
C VAL A 61 -2.96 -14.42 12.28
N ASN A 62 -2.33 -15.04 13.28
CA ASN A 62 -1.04 -15.68 13.13
C ASN A 62 -1.25 -17.08 12.55
N CYS A 63 -0.70 -17.34 11.36
CA CYS A 63 -0.68 -18.69 10.79
C CYS A 63 0.30 -19.63 11.51
N LEU A 64 1.13 -19.12 12.44
CA LEU A 64 2.13 -19.90 13.17
C LEU A 64 1.85 -19.84 14.68
N PRO A 65 1.71 -21.01 15.36
CA PRO A 65 1.23 -21.09 16.75
C PRO A 65 2.19 -20.54 17.81
N LYS A 66 3.42 -20.16 17.45
CA LYS A 66 4.48 -19.77 18.40
C LYS A 66 4.77 -18.27 18.46
N ARG A 67 4.03 -17.43 17.74
CA ARG A 67 4.25 -15.98 17.76
C ARG A 67 3.14 -15.27 18.51
N PRO A 68 3.47 -14.26 19.36
CA PRO A 68 2.46 -13.44 19.99
C PRO A 68 1.62 -12.76 18.92
N ASN A 69 0.30 -12.70 19.15
CA ASN A 69 -0.60 -11.92 18.31
C ASN A 69 -0.13 -10.46 18.33
N ARG A 70 0.04 -9.86 17.14
CA ARG A 70 0.30 -8.43 17.04
C ARG A 70 -1.06 -7.73 17.06
N CYS A 71 -1.20 -6.74 17.92
CA CYS A 71 -2.36 -5.86 17.90
C CYS A 71 -2.08 -4.69 16.96
N VAL A 72 -3.03 -4.36 16.10
CA VAL A 72 -3.00 -3.18 15.25
C VAL A 72 -4.05 -2.20 15.79
N SER A 73 -3.63 -0.97 16.07
CA SER A 73 -4.55 0.09 16.52
C SER A 73 -5.38 0.65 15.36
N LEU A 74 -6.50 1.31 15.67
CA LEU A 74 -7.30 2.03 14.67
C LEU A 74 -6.44 2.98 13.85
N HIS A 75 -5.68 3.82 14.53
CA HIS A 75 -4.78 4.79 13.91
C HIS A 75 -3.79 4.11 12.95
N GLN A 76 -3.18 2.99 13.36
CA GLN A 76 -2.25 2.25 12.50
C GLN A 76 -2.91 1.69 11.24
N ALA A 77 -4.12 1.14 11.35
CA ALA A 77 -4.83 0.62 10.18
C ALA A 77 -5.24 1.73 9.22
N ILE A 78 -5.76 2.85 9.73
CA ILE A 78 -6.18 3.97 8.88
C ILE A 78 -4.97 4.65 8.25
N THR A 79 -3.86 4.80 8.98
CA THR A 79 -2.57 5.22 8.42
C THR A 79 -2.13 4.32 7.27
N THR A 80 -2.21 3.00 7.46
CA THR A 80 -1.83 2.01 6.43
C THR A 80 -2.75 2.09 5.22
N GLN A 81 -4.06 2.21 5.43
CA GLN A 81 -5.06 2.35 4.37
C GLN A 81 -4.82 3.63 3.55
N ALA A 82 -4.59 4.76 4.23
CA ALA A 82 -4.27 6.02 3.59
C ALA A 82 -2.98 5.94 2.78
N ALA A 83 -1.92 5.35 3.36
CA ALA A 83 -0.66 5.16 2.66
C ALA A 83 -0.81 4.32 1.38
N ILE A 84 -1.54 3.19 1.45
CA ILE A 84 -1.78 2.34 0.27
C ILE A 84 -2.58 3.09 -0.80
N LYS A 85 -3.62 3.85 -0.40
CA LYS A 85 -4.45 4.60 -1.34
C LYS A 85 -3.71 5.74 -2.02
N ILE A 86 -2.90 6.49 -1.25
CA ILE A 86 -2.04 7.55 -1.77
C ILE A 86 -1.03 6.96 -2.77
N LEU A 87 -0.39 5.84 -2.43
CA LEU A 87 0.54 5.15 -3.33
C LEU A 87 -0.15 4.65 -4.60
N GLU A 88 -1.30 3.99 -4.47
CA GLU A 88 -2.10 3.51 -5.62
C GLU A 88 -2.42 4.66 -6.59
N ALA A 89 -2.96 5.77 -6.08
CA ALA A 89 -3.32 6.92 -6.89
C ALA A 89 -2.11 7.61 -7.52
N TYR A 90 -1.01 7.77 -6.79
CA TYR A 90 0.24 8.32 -7.30
C TYR A 90 0.79 7.48 -8.45
N LEU A 91 0.93 6.17 -8.23
CA LEU A 91 1.53 5.26 -9.21
C LEU A 91 0.65 5.17 -10.47
N LYS A 92 -0.68 5.07 -10.30
CA LYS A 92 -1.63 4.98 -11.41
C LYS A 92 -1.64 6.27 -12.25
N SER A 93 -1.61 7.45 -11.63
CA SER A 93 -1.65 8.73 -12.34
C SER A 93 -0.31 9.13 -12.98
N THR A 94 0.80 8.77 -12.36
CA THR A 94 2.14 9.20 -12.82
C THR A 94 2.67 8.35 -13.98
N ASN A 95 2.31 7.06 -14.03
CA ASN A 95 2.70 6.19 -15.15
C ASN A 95 1.63 5.10 -15.38
N PRO A 96 0.53 5.43 -16.08
CA PRO A 96 -0.57 4.50 -16.31
C PRO A 96 -0.17 3.23 -17.06
N LEU A 97 0.78 3.34 -18.00
CA LEU A 97 1.27 2.21 -18.79
C LEU A 97 2.02 1.21 -17.90
N LYS A 98 3.01 1.69 -17.13
CA LYS A 98 3.75 0.86 -16.18
C LYS A 98 2.86 0.28 -15.09
N TRP A 99 1.89 1.05 -14.62
CA TRP A 99 0.86 0.56 -13.69
C TRP A 99 0.07 -0.60 -14.29
N HIS A 100 -0.41 -0.45 -15.53
CA HIS A 100 -1.18 -1.50 -16.21
C HIS A 100 -0.35 -2.77 -16.44
N ASP A 101 0.93 -2.62 -16.81
CA ASP A 101 1.83 -3.76 -17.03
C ASP A 101 2.11 -4.56 -15.76
N LEU A 102 2.19 -3.89 -14.60
CA LEU A 102 2.49 -4.51 -13.32
C LEU A 102 1.24 -5.00 -12.58
N PHE A 103 0.20 -4.16 -12.53
CA PHE A 103 -0.99 -4.31 -11.68
C PHE A 103 -2.31 -4.30 -12.48
N GLY A 104 -2.27 -4.66 -13.77
CA GLY A 104 -3.46 -4.78 -14.60
C GLY A 104 -4.53 -5.70 -13.99
N LYS A 105 -5.72 -5.79 -14.61
CA LYS A 105 -6.96 -6.36 -14.03
C LYS A 105 -6.86 -7.72 -13.31
N LYS A 106 -5.84 -8.54 -13.60
CA LYS A 106 -5.61 -9.86 -12.98
C LYS A 106 -4.71 -9.82 -11.73
N ARG A 107 -4.07 -8.69 -11.40
CA ARG A 107 -3.06 -8.56 -10.33
C ARG A 107 -3.40 -7.39 -9.40
N PRO A 108 -4.06 -7.64 -8.26
CA PRO A 108 -4.39 -6.58 -7.31
C PRO A 108 -3.13 -5.96 -6.72
N PHE A 109 -3.03 -4.63 -6.75
CA PHE A 109 -1.96 -3.89 -6.07
C PHE A 109 -1.82 -4.27 -4.60
N LEU A 110 -2.95 -4.49 -3.91
CA LEU A 110 -2.98 -4.91 -2.51
C LEU A 110 -2.32 -6.29 -2.27
N ASN A 111 -2.29 -7.17 -3.27
CA ASN A 111 -1.64 -8.48 -3.12
C ASN A 111 -0.13 -8.37 -2.97
N LEU A 112 0.49 -7.31 -3.50
CA LEU A 112 1.91 -7.02 -3.26
C LEU A 112 2.16 -6.85 -1.76
N PHE A 113 1.37 -6.04 -1.06
CA PHE A 113 1.54 -5.81 0.37
C PHE A 113 1.25 -7.05 1.21
N LYS A 114 0.28 -7.87 0.80
CA LYS A 114 0.01 -9.17 1.44
C LYS A 114 1.21 -10.12 1.32
N TYR A 115 1.80 -10.19 0.12
CA TYR A 115 3.01 -10.97 -0.11
C TYR A 115 4.21 -10.43 0.65
N LEU A 116 4.43 -9.11 0.64
CA LEU A 116 5.50 -8.50 1.42
C LEU A 116 5.36 -8.81 2.91
N ARG A 117 4.13 -8.80 3.43
CA ARG A 117 3.82 -9.21 4.80
C ARG A 117 4.05 -10.71 5.05
N SER A 118 3.70 -11.61 4.13
CA SER A 118 3.96 -13.05 4.31
C SER A 118 5.46 -13.33 4.30
N VAL A 119 6.22 -12.67 3.43
CA VAL A 119 7.68 -12.72 3.42
C VAL A 119 8.25 -12.15 4.72
N ASP A 120 7.74 -11.04 5.24
CA ASP A 120 8.15 -10.44 6.52
C ASP A 120 7.84 -11.35 7.74
N GLN A 121 6.75 -12.11 7.69
CA GLN A 121 6.49 -13.14 8.70
C GLN A 121 7.58 -14.23 8.70
N HIS A 122 8.24 -14.50 7.56
CA HIS A 122 9.34 -15.46 7.47
C HIS A 122 10.75 -14.82 7.49
N ALA A 123 10.86 -13.49 7.40
CA ALA A 123 12.11 -12.75 7.29
C ALA A 123 12.03 -11.43 8.04
N THR A 124 13.00 -11.11 8.89
CA THR A 124 13.13 -9.80 9.53
C THR A 124 13.09 -8.68 8.48
N PHE A 125 12.31 -7.61 8.68
CA PHE A 125 12.23 -6.44 7.79
C PHE A 125 13.59 -5.89 7.33
N SER A 126 14.65 -6.07 8.13
CA SER A 126 16.04 -5.76 7.75
C SER A 126 16.53 -6.52 6.49
N LYS A 127 16.03 -7.74 6.25
CA LYS A 127 16.28 -8.48 5.00
C LYS A 127 15.57 -7.84 3.80
N PHE A 128 14.48 -7.10 4.04
CA PHE A 128 13.81 -6.33 3.00
C PHE A 128 14.55 -5.03 2.69
N GLU A 129 15.10 -4.34 3.69
CA GLU A 129 15.94 -3.15 3.50
C GLU A 129 17.12 -3.42 2.55
N ASN A 130 17.78 -4.57 2.71
CA ASN A 130 18.85 -5.01 1.81
C ASN A 130 18.39 -5.20 0.36
N LYS A 131 17.09 -5.43 0.13
CA LYS A 131 16.51 -5.55 -1.21
C LYS A 131 16.08 -4.21 -1.78
N ILE A 132 15.91 -3.15 -0.98
CA ILE A 132 15.48 -1.83 -1.47
C ILE A 132 16.45 -1.31 -2.53
N SER A 133 17.77 -1.42 -2.31
CA SER A 133 18.76 -1.02 -3.32
C SER A 133 18.62 -1.82 -4.61
N TYR A 134 18.31 -3.12 -4.52
CA TYR A 134 18.04 -3.95 -5.69
C TYR A 134 16.77 -3.50 -6.42
N TRP A 135 15.72 -3.13 -5.68
CA TRP A 135 14.47 -2.64 -6.25
C TRP A 135 14.65 -1.26 -6.90
N ALA A 136 15.44 -0.38 -6.30
CA ALA A 136 15.82 0.90 -6.88
C ALA A 136 16.60 0.73 -8.19
N LEU A 137 17.43 -0.32 -8.30
CA LEU A 137 18.15 -0.66 -9.52
C LEU A 137 17.31 -1.48 -10.51
N SER A 138 16.11 -1.92 -10.12
CA SER A 138 15.25 -2.81 -10.91
C SER A 138 14.40 -2.12 -11.97
N GLY A 139 14.62 -0.82 -12.20
CA GLY A 139 13.72 -0.02 -13.04
C GLY A 139 12.29 0.08 -12.48
N PHE A 140 12.02 -0.48 -11.28
CA PHE A 140 10.78 -0.23 -10.55
C PHE A 140 10.71 1.25 -10.15
N PHE A 141 11.81 1.75 -9.58
CA PHE A 141 12.06 3.17 -9.41
C PHE A 141 13.19 3.66 -10.33
N PRO A 142 13.15 4.92 -10.81
CA PRO A 142 12.07 5.89 -10.61
C PRO A 142 10.78 5.52 -11.37
N TRP A 143 9.61 5.90 -10.84
CA TRP A 143 8.33 5.41 -11.41
C TRP A 143 7.99 6.01 -12.78
N LYS A 144 8.43 7.24 -13.05
CA LYS A 144 8.17 7.97 -14.31
C LYS A 144 8.75 7.31 -15.57
N GLY A 145 9.72 6.41 -15.43
CA GLY A 145 10.36 5.73 -16.57
C GLY A 145 9.65 4.44 -16.99
N PRO A 146 9.86 3.98 -18.24
CA PRO A 146 9.37 2.68 -18.69
C PRO A 146 9.96 1.56 -17.83
N LEU A 147 9.25 0.43 -17.77
CA LEU A 147 9.75 -0.75 -17.08
C LEU A 147 10.84 -1.41 -17.92
N ASP A 148 11.99 -1.65 -17.31
CA ASP A 148 13.06 -2.43 -17.94
C ASP A 148 12.57 -3.87 -18.19
N THR A 149 12.84 -4.39 -19.39
CA THR A 149 12.29 -5.66 -19.88
C THR A 149 12.80 -6.87 -19.10
N ASP A 150 14.06 -6.85 -18.64
CA ASP A 150 14.63 -7.92 -17.84
C ASP A 150 14.03 -7.94 -16.43
N TYR A 151 13.71 -6.76 -15.89
CA TYR A 151 13.03 -6.66 -14.61
C TYR A 151 11.53 -6.95 -14.71
N GLN A 152 10.89 -6.65 -15.83
CA GLN A 152 9.52 -7.10 -16.10
C GLN A 152 9.42 -8.62 -15.97
N ARG A 153 10.39 -9.37 -16.51
CA ARG A 153 10.45 -10.83 -16.38
C ARG A 153 10.59 -11.28 -14.92
N LYS A 154 11.46 -10.64 -14.14
CA LYS A 154 11.67 -10.95 -12.71
C LYS A 154 10.44 -10.61 -11.85
N LEU A 155 9.82 -9.47 -12.09
CA LEU A 155 8.59 -9.06 -11.41
C LEU A 155 7.43 -9.98 -11.76
N ASN A 156 7.31 -10.42 -13.01
CA ASN A 156 6.32 -11.42 -13.41
C ASN A 156 6.48 -12.73 -12.63
N PHE A 157 7.72 -13.20 -12.43
CA PHE A 157 7.97 -14.39 -11.59
C PHE A 157 7.56 -14.15 -10.12
N LEU A 158 7.85 -12.97 -9.59
CA LEU A 158 7.45 -12.58 -8.24
C LEU A 158 5.91 -12.55 -8.11
N PHE A 159 5.19 -11.90 -9.04
CA PHE A 159 3.73 -11.89 -9.07
C PHE A 159 3.10 -13.28 -9.26
N GLN A 160 3.71 -14.15 -10.07
CA GLN A 160 3.30 -15.54 -10.19
C GLN A 160 3.49 -16.30 -8.88
N SER A 161 4.58 -16.03 -8.16
CA SER A 161 4.82 -16.60 -6.83
C SER A 161 3.77 -16.11 -5.82
N MET A 162 3.40 -14.82 -5.86
CA MET A 162 2.28 -14.30 -5.05
C MET A 162 0.96 -15.02 -5.36
N ALA A 163 0.68 -15.29 -6.64
CA ALA A 163 -0.54 -15.96 -7.05
C ALA A 163 -0.60 -17.44 -6.58
N LYS A 164 0.56 -18.07 -6.37
CA LYS A 164 0.68 -19.43 -5.82
C LYS A 164 0.59 -19.44 -4.28
N ASP A 165 1.17 -18.44 -3.62
CA ASP A 165 1.04 -18.21 -2.17
C ASP A 165 -0.37 -17.75 -1.77
N ASN A 166 -1.20 -17.32 -2.73
CA ASN A 166 -2.63 -17.10 -2.56
C ASN A 166 -3.41 -18.43 -2.42
N GLY A 167 -2.93 -19.36 -1.58
CA GLY A 167 -3.81 -20.23 -0.80
C GLY A 167 -4.72 -19.36 0.08
N TYR A 168 -5.60 -18.60 -0.55
CA TYR A 168 -6.42 -17.57 0.08
C TYR A 168 -7.79 -18.18 0.34
N VAL A 169 -8.00 -18.55 1.61
CA VAL A 169 -9.33 -18.55 2.21
C VAL A 169 -9.89 -17.15 2.04
N LYS A 170 -11.06 -17.05 1.41
CA LYS A 170 -11.81 -15.83 1.12
C LYS A 170 -12.18 -15.08 2.41
N HIS A 171 -11.24 -14.33 3.00
CA HIS A 171 -11.54 -13.53 4.19
C HIS A 171 -12.15 -12.18 3.80
N LYS A 172 -13.45 -12.05 4.13
CA LYS A 172 -14.25 -10.83 4.12
C LYS A 172 -13.80 -9.85 5.23
N TYR A 173 -12.69 -9.13 5.09
CA TYR A 173 -12.42 -8.04 6.05
C TYR A 173 -11.76 -6.84 5.39
N PHE A 174 -12.62 -5.96 4.88
CA PHE A 174 -12.71 -4.56 5.33
C PHE A 174 -14.20 -4.34 5.56
N GLY A 175 -14.62 -4.29 6.83
CA GLY A 175 -15.99 -3.96 7.18
C GLY A 175 -16.28 -2.53 6.78
N ASP A 176 -17.41 -2.31 6.13
CA ASP A 176 -17.93 -1.00 5.78
C ASP A 176 -18.14 -0.20 7.08
N TYR A 177 -17.26 0.76 7.37
CA TYR A 177 -17.27 1.55 8.61
C TYR A 177 -18.57 2.35 8.78
N ASN A 178 -19.31 2.58 7.70
CA ASN A 178 -20.64 3.21 7.73
C ASN A 178 -21.70 2.36 8.43
N LYS A 179 -21.43 1.08 8.70
CA LYS A 179 -22.36 0.20 9.43
C LYS A 179 -22.17 0.27 10.94
N ALA A 180 -20.95 0.54 11.42
CA ALA A 180 -20.66 0.66 12.85
C ALA A 180 -21.23 1.95 13.45
N GLU A 181 -21.30 3.05 12.68
CA GLU A 181 -21.98 4.28 13.13
C GLU A 181 -23.51 4.15 13.21
N LYS A 182 -24.11 3.19 12.49
CA LYS A 182 -25.56 2.96 12.50
C LYS A 182 -26.07 2.11 13.67
N GLU A 183 -25.17 1.54 14.46
CA GLU A 183 -25.53 0.72 15.64
C GLU A 183 -25.36 1.49 16.96
N ILE A 184 -24.99 2.78 16.90
CA ILE A 184 -24.74 3.65 18.08
C ILE A 184 -25.74 4.83 18.17
N ASN A 185 -26.73 4.92 17.26
CA ASN A 185 -27.81 5.91 17.35
C ASN A 185 -29.18 5.24 17.54
#